data_AF-A0A1S4AR67-F1
#
_entry.id   AF-A0A1S4AR67-F1
#
_cell.length_a   1.000
_cell.length_b   1.000
_cell.length_c   1.000
_cell.angle_alpha   90.00
_cell.angle_beta   90.00
_cell.angle_gamma   90.00
#
_symmetry.space_group_name_H-M   'P 1'
#
loop_
_entity.id
_entity.type
_entity.pdbx_description
1 polymer ?
#
loop_
_entity_poly.entity_id
_entity_poly.type
_entity_poly.pdbx_seq_one_letter_code
_entity_poly.pdbx_strand_id
1 'polypeptide(L)'
;MKAGEQLDLYNCRVDYNDGLNDEDQTMDLPGGKVPITTQMKFISESSEKRLPCYRVFDTNGYLIPGSIFEQAMTYRVSHHSTSDDSTKYQCVKEIEQWRTARNPVTRFRNWIQRNGWWFDQNETELCGNIRKQL
;
A
#
# COMPACT_ATOMS: atom_id res chain seq x y z
N MET A 1 -31.47 -17.16 19.12
CA MET A 1 -32.37 -16.97 17.96
C MET A 1 -32.59 -15.47 17.83
N LYS A 2 -32.32 -14.72 16.76
CA LYS A 2 -32.05 -14.92 15.32
C LYS A 2 -30.82 -14.07 14.95
N ALA A 3 -29.83 -14.55 14.20
CA ALA A 3 -29.74 -14.64 12.73
C ALA A 3 -29.58 -13.28 12.03
N GLY A 4 -28.35 -13.00 11.59
CA GLY A 4 -27.98 -12.47 10.27
C GLY A 4 -28.32 -11.02 9.94
N GLU A 5 -27.29 -10.18 9.79
CA GLU A 5 -27.10 -9.46 8.53
C GLU A 5 -25.61 -9.29 8.24
N GLN A 6 -25.26 -9.63 7.00
CA GLN A 6 -23.94 -9.77 6.42
C GLN A 6 -23.47 -8.38 5.98
N LEU A 7 -22.44 -7.83 6.64
CA LEU A 7 -21.77 -6.63 6.13
C LEU A 7 -20.77 -7.04 5.05
N ASP A 8 -21.24 -7.00 3.80
CA ASP A 8 -20.42 -7.17 2.61
C ASP A 8 -19.41 -6.02 2.49
N LEU A 9 -18.13 -6.39 2.51
CA LEU A 9 -16.95 -5.54 2.38
C LEU A 9 -16.75 -5.02 0.94
N TYR A 10 -17.77 -4.38 0.38
CA TYR A 10 -17.68 -3.54 -0.82
C TYR A 10 -17.65 -2.03 -0.49
N ASN A 11 -17.84 -1.66 0.79
CA ASN A 11 -17.94 -0.28 1.25
C ASN A 11 -16.77 0.13 2.19
N CYS A 12 -15.52 0.06 1.73
CA CYS A 12 -14.50 0.96 2.26
C CYS A 12 -14.59 2.30 1.52
N ARG A 13 -15.73 2.99 1.64
CA ARG A 13 -15.80 4.42 1.37
C ARG A 13 -15.52 5.13 2.69
N VAL A 14 -14.46 5.92 2.70
CA VAL A 14 -14.26 6.92 3.75
C VAL A 14 -15.34 7.96 3.49
N ASP A 15 -16.44 7.92 4.24
CA ASP A 15 -17.47 8.95 4.18
C ASP A 15 -16.91 10.22 4.82
N TYR A 16 -16.27 11.06 4.00
CA TYR A 16 -16.11 12.47 4.33
C TYR A 16 -17.48 13.12 4.23
N ASN A 17 -18.13 13.30 5.39
CA ASN A 17 -19.28 14.19 5.51
C ASN A 17 -18.80 15.63 5.31
N ASP A 18 -18.87 16.13 4.07
CA ASP A 18 -18.61 17.54 3.76
C ASP A 18 -19.88 18.35 4.00
N GLY A 19 -20.08 18.76 5.25
CA GLY A 19 -21.16 19.64 5.69
C GLY A 19 -20.78 21.12 5.56
N LEU A 20 -20.18 21.54 4.44
CA LEU A 20 -19.76 22.92 4.23
C LEU A 20 -20.84 23.72 3.49
N ASN A 21 -21.42 24.68 4.21
CA ASN A 21 -22.29 25.72 3.68
C ASN A 21 -21.54 26.56 2.63
N ASP A 22 -22.19 26.81 1.51
CA ASP A 22 -21.65 27.32 0.23
C ASP A 22 -21.16 28.79 0.21
N GLU A 23 -20.90 29.45 1.35
CA GLU A 23 -20.70 30.92 1.35
C GLU A 23 -19.34 31.45 1.85
N ASP A 24 -18.33 30.62 2.12
CA ASP A 24 -16.96 31.13 2.32
C ASP A 24 -15.88 30.13 1.85
N GLN A 25 -15.59 30.13 0.54
CA GLN A 25 -14.63 29.23 -0.09
C GLN A 25 -13.19 29.75 0.04
N THR A 26 -12.73 30.04 1.26
CA THR A 26 -11.30 30.30 1.52
C THR A 26 -10.80 29.49 2.71
N MET A 27 -9.63 28.87 2.57
CA MET A 27 -8.95 28.14 3.64
C MET A 27 -7.80 28.99 4.17
N ASP A 28 -7.79 29.24 5.49
CA ASP A 28 -6.75 30.00 6.16
C ASP A 28 -5.56 29.09 6.48
N LEU A 29 -4.45 29.29 5.79
CA LEU A 29 -3.19 28.57 6.01
C LEU A 29 -2.14 29.52 6.61
N PRO A 30 -1.15 28.99 7.38
CA PRO A 30 -0.01 29.78 7.82
C PRO A 30 0.80 30.23 6.59
N GLY A 31 0.52 31.43 6.09
CA GLY A 31 1.04 31.96 4.82
C GLY A 31 0.02 32.73 3.97
N GLY A 32 -1.28 32.64 4.29
CA GLY A 32 -2.33 33.43 3.62
C GLY A 32 -3.61 32.63 3.37
N LYS A 33 -4.65 33.35 2.94
CA LYS A 33 -5.95 32.76 2.55
C LYS A 33 -5.83 32.14 1.16
N VAL A 34 -6.25 30.88 1.02
CA VAL A 34 -6.24 30.17 -0.27
C VAL A 34 -7.68 29.87 -0.71
N PRO A 35 -8.11 30.28 -1.92
CA PRO A 35 -9.45 29.99 -2.41
C PRO A 35 -9.62 28.49 -2.69
N ILE A 36 -10.76 27.93 -2.26
CA ILE A 36 -11.11 26.54 -2.51
C ILE A 36 -11.79 26.46 -3.88
N THR A 37 -11.31 25.60 -4.77
CA THR A 37 -11.93 25.36 -6.08
C THR A 37 -12.72 24.05 -6.06
N THR A 38 -14.04 24.13 -6.16
CA THR A 38 -14.97 22.97 -6.16
C THR A 38 -15.08 22.26 -7.52
N GLN A 39 -14.62 22.89 -8.61
CA GLN A 39 -14.69 22.31 -9.95
C GLN A 39 -13.30 21.97 -10.48
N MET A 40 -13.04 20.68 -10.71
CA MET A 40 -11.79 20.23 -11.31
C MET A 40 -11.75 20.61 -12.79
N LYS A 41 -10.98 21.65 -13.13
CA LYS A 41 -10.73 22.05 -14.52
C LYS A 41 -9.51 21.29 -15.04
N PHE A 42 -9.75 20.24 -15.82
CA PHE A 42 -8.69 19.52 -16.50
C PHE A 42 -8.05 20.42 -17.57
N ILE A 43 -6.74 20.63 -17.45
CA ILE A 43 -5.95 21.17 -18.56
C ILE A 43 -5.96 20.15 -19.70
N SER A 44 -6.16 20.62 -20.93
CA SER A 44 -6.07 19.79 -22.13
C SER A 44 -4.71 19.10 -22.19
N GLU A 45 -4.70 17.85 -22.66
CA GLU A 45 -3.47 17.05 -22.77
C GLU A 45 -2.39 17.82 -23.53
N SER A 46 -1.24 18.05 -22.88
CA SER A 46 -0.09 18.71 -23.51
C SER A 46 0.47 17.81 -24.62
N SER A 47 0.74 18.39 -25.78
CA SER A 47 1.44 17.73 -26.89
C SER A 47 2.92 17.47 -26.60
N GLU A 48 3.45 17.97 -25.47
CA GLU A 48 4.84 17.79 -25.09
C GLU A 48 5.10 16.39 -24.52
N LYS A 49 6.26 15.83 -24.88
CA LYS A 49 6.72 14.53 -24.40
C LYS A 49 6.78 14.55 -22.87
N ARG A 50 5.89 13.79 -22.21
CA ARG A 50 5.83 13.69 -20.74
C ARG A 50 7.21 13.33 -20.19
N LEU A 51 7.66 14.10 -19.20
CA LEU A 51 8.94 13.86 -18.53
C LEU A 51 8.86 12.53 -17.75
N PRO A 52 9.90 11.67 -17.82
CA PRO A 52 9.95 10.46 -17.00
C PRO A 52 9.88 10.81 -15.51
N CYS A 53 9.07 10.06 -14.75
CA CYS A 53 8.87 10.28 -13.30
C CYS A 53 10.12 9.99 -12.46
N TYR A 54 11.11 9.28 -13.01
CA TYR A 54 12.36 8.95 -12.34
C TYR A 54 13.54 9.22 -13.28
N ARG A 55 14.57 9.89 -12.77
CA ARG A 55 15.84 10.16 -13.46
C ARG A 55 16.98 9.83 -12.52
N VAL A 56 17.95 9.05 -12.99
CA VAL A 56 19.20 8.83 -12.25
C VAL A 56 20.22 9.86 -12.71
N PHE A 57 20.81 10.56 -11.76
CA PHE A 57 21.93 11.46 -12.00
C PHE A 57 23.19 10.89 -11.34
N ASP A 58 24.34 11.16 -11.93
CA ASP A 58 25.64 10.88 -11.30
C ASP A 58 25.97 11.93 -10.22
N THR A 59 27.13 11.80 -9.58
CA THR A 59 27.58 12.74 -8.54
C THR A 59 27.86 14.14 -9.05
N ASN A 60 27.95 14.32 -10.37
CA ASN A 60 28.18 15.60 -11.03
C ASN A 60 26.87 16.20 -11.59
N GLY A 61 25.73 15.53 -11.39
CA GLY A 61 24.42 15.97 -11.87
C GLY A 61 24.12 15.62 -13.33
N TYR A 62 24.94 14.81 -14.01
CA TYR A 62 24.65 14.33 -15.36
C TYR A 62 23.72 13.13 -15.31
N LEU A 63 22.77 13.07 -16.25
CA LEU A 63 21.87 11.92 -16.37
C LEU A 63 22.68 10.65 -16.65
N ILE A 64 22.44 9.57 -15.92
CA ILE A 64 23.02 8.26 -16.22
C ILE A 64 22.14 7.58 -17.29
N PRO A 65 22.57 7.51 -18.55
CA PRO A 65 21.80 6.85 -19.59
C PRO A 65 21.74 5.34 -19.32
N GLY A 66 20.58 4.73 -19.57
CA GLY A 66 20.39 3.29 -19.39
C GLY A 66 20.13 2.84 -17.95
N SER A 67 19.89 3.76 -17.01
CA SER A 67 19.43 3.38 -15.67
C SER A 67 18.06 2.69 -15.74
N ILE A 68 17.94 1.51 -15.14
CA ILE A 68 16.68 0.77 -15.03
C ILE A 68 16.16 0.90 -13.60
N PHE A 69 14.86 1.20 -13.47
CA PHE A 69 14.14 1.14 -12.21
C PHE A 69 13.12 0.02 -12.26
N GLU A 70 13.07 -0.76 -11.19
CA GLU A 70 12.05 -1.77 -10.99
C GLU A 70 11.27 -1.44 -9.72
N GLN A 71 9.95 -1.31 -9.85
CA GLN A 71 9.07 -1.09 -8.71
C GLN A 71 8.61 -2.44 -8.17
N ALA A 72 9.14 -2.81 -7.00
CA ALA A 72 8.68 -3.99 -6.28
C ALA A 72 7.40 -3.67 -5.49
N MET A 73 6.26 -4.17 -5.98
CA MET A 73 4.99 -4.03 -5.28
C MET A 73 4.92 -5.01 -4.10
N THR A 74 4.82 -4.48 -2.89
CA THR A 74 4.75 -5.25 -1.65
C THR A 74 3.76 -4.64 -0.65
N TYR A 75 3.41 -5.38 0.40
CA TYR A 75 2.46 -4.95 1.43
C TYR A 75 3.03 -5.16 2.83
N ARG A 76 3.01 -4.11 3.66
CA ARG A 76 3.41 -4.19 5.07
C ARG A 76 2.19 -4.58 5.91
N VAL A 77 2.16 -5.85 6.30
CA VAL A 77 1.10 -6.41 7.15
C VAL A 77 1.10 -5.82 8.57
N SER A 78 2.27 -5.46 9.10
CA SER A 78 2.42 -4.98 10.47
C SER A 78 2.25 -3.46 10.61
N HIS A 79 2.14 -3.01 11.86
CA HIS A 79 2.24 -1.61 12.26
C HIS A 79 3.51 -0.94 11.70
N HIS A 80 3.45 0.38 11.49
CA HIS A 80 4.59 1.16 11.02
C HIS A 80 5.77 1.10 11.99
N SER A 81 5.46 1.16 13.28
CA SER A 81 6.37 1.10 14.41
C SER A 81 5.65 0.43 15.59
N THR A 82 6.37 0.24 16.70
CA THR A 82 5.76 -0.29 17.94
C THR A 82 4.79 0.69 18.62
N SER A 83 4.86 1.98 18.30
CA SER A 83 3.97 3.02 18.84
C SER A 83 2.75 3.30 17.94
N ASP A 84 2.71 2.72 16.74
CA ASP A 84 1.67 2.95 15.74
C ASP A 84 0.55 1.90 15.84
N ASP A 85 -0.68 2.33 15.54
CA ASP A 85 -1.85 1.46 15.44
C ASP A 85 -2.45 1.58 14.03
N SER A 86 -2.06 0.64 13.15
CA SER A 86 -2.49 0.62 11.75
C SER A 86 -3.95 0.26 11.57
N THR A 87 -4.60 -0.34 12.57
CA THR A 87 -6.01 -0.73 12.48
C THR A 87 -6.95 0.48 12.34
N LYS A 88 -6.47 1.68 12.71
CA LYS A 88 -7.21 2.94 12.57
C LYS A 88 -7.35 3.42 11.12
N TYR A 89 -6.44 3.01 10.24
CA TYR A 89 -6.37 3.56 8.88
C TYR A 89 -6.12 2.49 7.80
N GLN A 90 -5.95 1.22 8.18
CA GLN A 90 -5.89 0.10 7.25
C GLN A 90 -7.08 -0.83 7.45
N CYS A 91 -7.63 -1.34 6.35
CA CYS A 91 -8.73 -2.28 6.41
C CYS A 91 -8.25 -3.66 6.89
N VAL A 92 -8.85 -4.17 7.97
CA VAL A 92 -8.52 -5.50 8.53
C VAL A 92 -8.70 -6.61 7.49
N LYS A 93 -9.73 -6.54 6.64
CA LYS A 93 -9.94 -7.52 5.56
C LYS A 93 -8.79 -7.53 4.58
N GLU A 94 -8.31 -6.35 4.19
CA GLU A 94 -7.18 -6.23 3.26
C GLU A 94 -5.92 -6.83 3.88
N ILE A 95 -5.62 -6.47 5.13
CA ILE A 95 -4.48 -7.03 5.88
C ILE A 95 -4.56 -8.57 5.91
N GLU A 96 -5.73 -9.14 6.24
CA GLU A 96 -5.92 -10.59 6.31
C GLU A 96 -5.75 -11.26 4.94
N GLN A 97 -6.21 -10.65 3.84
CA GLN A 97 -5.96 -11.16 2.49
C GLN A 97 -4.46 -11.24 2.17
N TRP A 98 -3.68 -10.22 2.57
CA TRP A 98 -2.23 -10.21 2.38
C TRP A 98 -1.50 -11.19 3.31
N ARG A 99 -2.01 -11.40 4.53
CA ARG A 99 -1.48 -12.38 5.49
C ARG A 99 -1.67 -13.81 5.05
N THR A 100 -2.81 -14.11 4.44
CA THR A 100 -3.23 -15.49 4.15
C THR A 100 -3.05 -15.83 2.67
N ALA A 101 -3.88 -15.24 1.80
CA ALA A 101 -3.96 -15.59 0.38
C ALA A 101 -2.78 -15.08 -0.45
N ARG A 102 -2.22 -13.92 -0.10
CA ARG A 102 -1.10 -13.30 -0.85
C ARG A 102 0.24 -13.35 -0.11
N ASN A 103 0.36 -14.26 0.84
CA ASN A 103 1.60 -14.41 1.61
C ASN A 103 2.75 -14.90 0.71
N PRO A 104 3.86 -14.15 0.59
CA PRO A 104 4.97 -14.53 -0.28
C PRO A 104 5.69 -15.79 0.20
N VAL A 105 5.76 -16.03 1.52
CA VAL A 105 6.39 -17.21 2.12
C VAL A 105 5.57 -18.45 1.81
N THR A 106 4.25 -18.41 2.02
CA THR A 106 3.35 -19.53 1.68
C THR A 106 3.38 -19.82 0.18
N ARG A 107 3.39 -18.77 -0.65
CA ARG A 107 3.47 -18.92 -2.11
C ARG A 107 4.78 -19.61 -2.53
N PHE A 108 5.90 -19.18 -1.95
CA PHE A 108 7.21 -19.77 -2.24
C PHE A 108 7.30 -21.23 -1.76
N ARG A 109 6.82 -21.51 -0.54
CA ARG A 109 6.69 -22.87 0.01
C ARG A 109 5.93 -23.80 -0.93
N ASN A 110 4.75 -23.39 -1.37
CA ASN A 110 3.92 -24.21 -2.24
C ASN A 110 4.63 -24.52 -3.57
N TRP A 111 5.41 -23.57 -4.09
CA TRP A 111 6.18 -23.76 -5.31
C TRP A 111 7.32 -24.79 -5.12
N ILE A 112 8.12 -24.68 -4.05
CA ILE A 112 9.21 -25.65 -3.79
C ILE A 112 8.69 -27.04 -3.43
N GLN A 113 7.54 -27.15 -2.74
CA GLN A 113 6.89 -28.44 -2.45
C GLN A 113 6.40 -29.12 -3.73
N ARG A 114 5.81 -28.36 -4.67
CA ARG A 114 5.39 -28.90 -5.98
C ARG A 114 6.58 -29.40 -6.81
N ASN A 115 7.76 -28.83 -6.62
CA ASN A 115 8.99 -29.30 -7.26
C ASN A 115 9.64 -30.49 -6.53
N GLY A 116 9.09 -30.95 -5.40
CA GLY A 116 9.64 -32.04 -4.60
C GLY A 116 10.92 -31.69 -3.84
N TRP A 117 11.24 -30.41 -3.69
CA TRP A 117 12.45 -29.94 -2.99
C TRP A 117 12.23 -29.70 -1.49
N TRP A 118 10.98 -29.69 -1.05
CA TRP A 118 10.61 -29.39 0.32
C TRP A 118 9.47 -30.29 0.78
N PHE A 119 9.53 -30.75 2.01
CA PHE A 119 8.51 -31.57 2.66
C PHE A 119 8.17 -31.02 4.04
N ASP A 120 7.04 -31.45 4.62
CA ASP A 120 6.57 -30.94 5.92
C ASP A 120 7.54 -31.26 7.07
N GLN A 121 8.31 -32.35 6.94
CA GLN A 121 9.37 -32.68 7.89
C GLN A 121 10.49 -31.63 7.88
N ASN A 122 10.90 -31.14 6.70
CA ASN A 122 11.91 -30.09 6.58
C ASN A 122 11.45 -28.80 7.26
N GLU A 123 10.17 -28.46 7.12
CA GLU A 123 9.60 -27.29 7.78
C GLU A 123 9.61 -27.40 9.30
N THR A 124 9.19 -28.55 9.80
CA THR A 124 9.13 -28.82 11.24
C THR A 124 10.52 -28.76 11.86
N GLU A 125 11.50 -29.37 11.20
CA GLU A 125 12.90 -29.35 11.62
C GLU A 125 13.47 -27.92 11.60
N LEU A 126 13.26 -27.17 10.51
CA LEU A 126 13.70 -25.78 10.38
C LEU A 126 13.11 -24.90 11.49
N CYS A 127 11.80 -24.96 11.72
CA CYS A 127 11.13 -24.20 12.77
C CYS A 127 11.65 -24.57 14.17
N GLY A 128 11.90 -25.86 14.42
CA GLY A 128 12.45 -26.35 15.68
C GLY A 128 13.86 -25.83 15.93
N ASN A 129 14.71 -25.81 14.89
CA ASN A 129 16.08 -25.34 14.98
C ASN A 129 16.15 -23.82 15.20
N ILE A 130 15.36 -23.03 14.46
CA ILE A 130 15.32 -21.57 14.62
C ILE A 130 14.89 -21.18 16.05
N ARG A 131 13.89 -21.86 16.62
CA ARG A 131 13.44 -21.60 17.99
C ARG A 131 14.50 -21.87 19.06
N LYS A 132 15.49 -22.71 18.79
CA LYS A 132 16.61 -22.98 19.71
C LYS A 132 17.73 -21.94 19.59
N GLN A 133 17.77 -21.20 18.48
CA GLN A 133 18.80 -20.19 18.20
C GLN A 133 18.41 -18.79 18.68
N LEU A 134 17.13 -18.55 18.93
CA LEU A 134 16.56 -17.33 19.48
C LEU A 134 16.42 -17.46 21.00
#